data_AF-A0A2L0LUI1-F1
#
_entry.id   AF-A0A2L0LUI1-F1
#
_cell.length_a   1.000
_cell.length_b   1.000
_cell.length_c   1.000
_cell.angle_alpha   90.00
_cell.angle_beta   90.00
_cell.angle_gamma   90.00
#
_symmetry.space_group_name_H-M   'P 1'
#
loop_
_entity.id
_entity.type
_entity.pdbx_description
1 polymer ?
#
loop_
_entity_poly.entity_id
_entity_poly.type
_entity_poly.pdbx_seq_one_letter_code
_entity_poly.pdbx_strand_id
1 'polypeptide(L)'
;MRVLICAGRNYADNQRCRQALDALQRQQPIQVLIHGGSQHLGGEIEGWAREQGADIVRYPPNWQLHGKLAERLRNLFMLRDSRPDLVLALPGGDDTEELLARARGSGIPVICARQPRTTGAHRLGGQAGQNSTHSSRPLAQEHH
;
A
#
# COMPACT_ATOMS: atom_id res chain seq x y z
N MET A 1 6.93 -14.63 -12.50
CA MET A 1 6.57 -13.33 -13.13
C MET A 1 7.52 -12.23 -12.68
N ARG A 2 7.61 -11.16 -13.47
CA ARG A 2 8.37 -9.94 -13.21
C ARG A 2 7.41 -8.88 -12.67
N VAL A 3 7.65 -8.39 -11.46
CA VAL A 3 6.79 -7.40 -10.82
C VAL A 3 7.53 -6.09 -10.68
N LEU A 4 6.94 -5.00 -11.16
CA LEU A 4 7.38 -3.65 -10.88
C LEU A 4 6.59 -3.11 -9.70
N ILE A 5 7.28 -2.80 -8.60
CA ILE A 5 6.69 -2.15 -7.43
C ILE A 5 6.97 -0.64 -7.44
N CYS A 6 5.93 0.16 -7.24
CA CYS A 6 6.02 1.61 -7.16
C CYS A 6 5.18 2.17 -6.01
N ALA A 7 5.63 3.28 -5.44
CA ALA A 7 4.96 4.02 -4.38
C ALA A 7 5.26 5.52 -4.51
N GLY A 8 4.56 6.35 -3.75
CA GLY A 8 4.89 7.77 -3.61
C GLY A 8 6.27 7.99 -3.00
N ARG A 9 6.89 9.14 -3.29
CA ARG A 9 8.25 9.49 -2.85
C ARG A 9 8.45 9.31 -1.35
N ASN A 10 7.47 9.72 -0.54
CA ASN A 10 7.53 9.69 0.93
C ASN A 10 6.81 8.49 1.55
N TYR A 11 6.42 7.49 0.74
CA TYR A 11 5.72 6.32 1.27
C TYR A 11 6.69 5.43 2.06
N ALA A 12 6.36 5.14 3.31
CA ALA A 12 7.25 4.44 4.25
C ALA A 12 6.58 3.29 5.03
N ASP A 13 5.39 2.85 4.62
CA ASP A 13 4.69 1.73 5.25
C ASP A 13 5.27 0.39 4.74
N ASN A 14 6.37 -0.02 5.37
CA ASN A 14 7.09 -1.26 5.06
C ASN A 14 6.23 -2.50 5.28
N GLN A 15 5.42 -2.52 6.34
CA GLN A 15 4.55 -3.65 6.64
C GLN A 15 3.53 -3.86 5.52
N ARG A 16 2.88 -2.79 5.04
CA ARG A 16 1.93 -2.87 3.94
C ARG A 16 2.60 -3.27 2.63
N CYS A 17 3.80 -2.75 2.36
CA CYS A 17 4.60 -3.14 1.21
C CYS A 17 4.84 -4.65 1.20
N ARG A 18 5.31 -5.21 2.32
CA ARG A 18 5.58 -6.63 2.48
C ARG A 18 4.32 -7.48 2.33
N GLN A 19 3.22 -7.11 3.00
CA GLN A 19 1.94 -7.79 2.88
C GLN A 19 1.41 -7.86 1.43
N ALA A 20 1.60 -6.79 0.66
CA ALA A 20 1.19 -6.74 -0.73
C ALA A 20 2.04 -7.67 -1.61
N LEU A 21 3.35 -7.71 -1.38
CA LEU A 21 4.26 -8.64 -2.06
C LEU A 21 3.95 -10.09 -1.72
N ASP A 22 3.73 -10.41 -0.44
CA ASP A 22 3.34 -11.75 0.02
C ASP A 22 2.03 -12.22 -0.61
N ALA A 23 1.05 -11.31 -0.74
CA ALA A 23 -0.23 -11.63 -1.37
C ALA A 23 -0.06 -12.00 -2.85
N LEU A 24 0.79 -11.27 -3.58
CA LEU A 24 1.10 -11.59 -4.98
C LEU A 24 1.90 -12.89 -5.09
N GLN A 25 2.91 -13.09 -4.25
CA GLN A 25 3.75 -14.28 -4.24
C GLN A 25 2.93 -15.56 -4.06
N ARG A 26 1.90 -15.52 -3.20
CA ARG A 26 0.98 -16.65 -3.01
C ARG A 26 0.10 -16.95 -4.23
N GLN A 27 -0.22 -15.93 -5.03
CA GLN A 27 -1.03 -16.10 -6.25
C GLN A 27 -0.18 -16.59 -7.41
N GLN A 28 0.99 -15.98 -7.59
CA GLN A 28 1.94 -16.33 -8.65
C GLN A 28 3.36 -16.00 -8.19
N PRO A 29 4.32 -16.94 -8.32
CA PRO A 29 5.69 -16.70 -7.90
C PRO A 29 6.33 -15.49 -8.62
N ILE A 30 6.83 -14.55 -7.84
CA ILE A 30 7.64 -13.41 -8.26
C ILE A 30 9.07 -13.91 -8.42
N GLN A 31 9.56 -13.91 -9.66
CA GLN A 31 10.94 -14.32 -9.98
C GLN A 31 11.86 -13.11 -10.02
N VAL A 32 11.32 -11.95 -10.41
CA VAL A 32 12.07 -10.70 -10.51
C VAL A 32 11.24 -9.57 -9.92
N LEU A 33 11.84 -8.83 -8.98
CA LEU A 33 11.27 -7.66 -8.36
C LEU A 33 12.02 -6.40 -8.83
N ILE A 34 11.28 -5.49 -9.47
CA ILE A 34 11.79 -4.27 -10.07
C ILE A 34 11.34 -3.08 -9.23
N HIS A 35 12.24 -2.17 -8.87
CA HIS A 35 11.88 -0.95 -8.15
C HIS A 35 12.75 0.26 -8.50
N GLY A 36 12.22 1.43 -8.19
CA GLY A 36 12.83 2.73 -8.48
C GLY A 36 13.90 3.23 -7.53
N GLY A 37 14.36 2.40 -6.58
CA GLY A 37 15.31 2.83 -5.55
C GLY A 37 14.75 3.85 -4.55
N SER A 38 13.49 3.68 -4.09
CA SER A 38 12.94 4.49 -2.99
C SER A 38 13.84 4.39 -1.75
N GLN A 39 14.16 5.53 -1.13
CA GLN A 39 14.95 5.57 0.10
C GLN A 39 14.21 4.95 1.30
N HIS A 40 12.88 5.01 1.30
CA HIS A 40 12.06 4.53 2.41
C HIS A 40 11.71 3.05 2.31
N LEU A 41 11.42 2.56 1.09
CA LEU A 41 11.01 1.17 0.87
C LEU A 41 12.11 0.27 0.32
N GLY A 42 13.21 0.84 -0.20
CA GLY A 42 14.24 0.08 -0.91
C GLY A 42 14.78 -1.08 -0.08
N GLY A 43 15.12 -0.82 1.19
CA GLY A 43 15.60 -1.87 2.09
C GLY A 43 14.58 -3.00 2.31
N GLU A 44 13.31 -2.67 2.50
CA GLU A 44 12.24 -3.66 2.72
C GLU A 44 11.99 -4.52 1.48
N ILE A 45 11.90 -3.88 0.30
CA ILE A 45 11.72 -4.55 -0.99
C ILE A 45 12.84 -5.55 -1.26
N GLU A 46 14.08 -5.12 -1.02
CA GLU A 46 15.27 -5.95 -1.26
C GLU A 46 15.43 -7.06 -0.23
N GLY A 47 15.07 -6.80 1.03
CA GLY A 47 15.03 -7.81 2.09
C GLY A 47 14.03 -8.91 1.76
N TRP A 48 12.80 -8.52 1.42
CA TRP A 48 11.77 -9.46 1.00
C TRP A 48 12.19 -10.30 -0.21
N ALA A 49 12.75 -9.68 -1.25
CA ALA A 49 13.19 -10.40 -2.45
C ALA A 49 14.27 -11.44 -2.13
N ARG A 50 15.23 -11.12 -1.25
CA ARG A 50 16.23 -12.10 -0.79
C ARG A 50 15.62 -13.29 -0.08
N GLU A 51 14.66 -13.05 0.82
CA GLU A 51 14.00 -14.12 1.55
C GLU A 51 13.21 -15.05 0.64
N GLN A 52 12.59 -14.51 -0.41
CA GLN A 52 11.81 -15.28 -1.38
C GLN A 52 12.65 -15.88 -2.51
N GLY A 53 13.96 -15.58 -2.56
CA GLY A 53 14.85 -15.99 -3.65
C GLY A 53 14.53 -15.34 -5.00
N ALA A 54 13.96 -14.13 -4.99
CA ALA A 54 13.66 -13.36 -6.20
C ALA A 54 14.84 -12.45 -6.60
N ASP A 55 15.10 -12.35 -7.90
CA ASP A 55 16.09 -11.42 -8.44
C ASP A 55 15.62 -9.97 -8.29
N ILE A 56 16.57 -9.05 -8.08
CA ILE A 56 16.27 -7.62 -7.87
C ILE A 56 16.83 -6.81 -9.04
N VAL A 57 15.99 -5.94 -9.61
CA VAL A 57 16.43 -4.93 -10.59
C VAL A 57 16.13 -3.52 -10.06
N ARG A 58 17.18 -2.71 -9.92
CA ARG A 58 17.11 -1.35 -9.39
C ARG A 58 17.23 -0.33 -10.51
N TYR A 59 16.33 0.66 -10.50
CA TYR A 59 16.41 1.82 -11.39
C TYR A 59 16.54 3.09 -10.54
N PRO A 60 17.74 3.46 -10.07
CA PRO A 60 17.93 4.69 -9.31
C PRO A 60 17.70 5.92 -10.21
N PRO A 61 17.01 6.97 -9.73
CA PRO A 61 16.86 8.22 -10.47
C PRO A 61 18.20 8.95 -10.60
N ASN A 62 18.52 9.43 -11.80
CA ASN A 62 19.70 10.25 -12.05
C ASN A 62 19.40 11.74 -11.79
N TRP A 63 19.49 12.13 -10.52
CA TRP A 63 19.25 13.50 -10.07
C TRP A 63 20.25 14.51 -10.64
N GLN A 64 21.51 14.12 -10.80
CA GLN A 64 22.56 14.99 -11.31
C GLN A 64 22.27 15.45 -12.75
N LEU A 65 21.77 14.54 -13.59
CA LEU A 65 21.50 14.82 -14.99
C LEU A 65 20.12 15.46 -15.22
N HIS A 66 19.10 15.04 -14.48
CA HIS A 66 17.71 15.36 -14.80
C HIS A 66 16.98 16.20 -13.75
N GLY A 67 17.62 16.52 -12.62
CA GLY A 67 17.06 17.33 -11.56
C GLY A 67 15.67 16.84 -11.13
N LYS A 68 14.69 17.75 -11.06
CA LYS A 68 13.32 17.43 -10.63
C LYS A 68 12.61 16.39 -11.50
N LEU A 69 13.02 16.21 -12.75
CA LEU A 69 12.42 15.24 -13.68
C LEU A 69 13.04 13.84 -13.57
N ALA A 70 14.08 13.66 -12.76
CA ALA A 70 14.83 12.41 -12.69
C ALA A 70 13.95 11.20 -12.36
N GLU A 71 13.02 11.33 -11.40
CA GLU A 71 12.09 10.25 -11.04
C GLU A 71 11.12 9.92 -12.17
N ARG A 72 10.55 10.93 -12.83
CA ARG A 72 9.62 10.73 -13.93
C ARG A 72 10.30 10.07 -15.13
N LEU A 73 11.46 10.58 -15.56
CA LEU A 73 12.21 10.00 -16.67
C LEU A 73 12.68 8.58 -16.34
N ARG A 74 13.12 8.34 -15.10
CA ARG A 74 13.42 6.99 -14.62
C ARG A 74 12.17 6.10 -14.64
N ASN A 75 10.99 6.57 -14.22
CA ASN A 75 9.74 5.79 -14.27
C ASN A 75 9.43 5.31 -15.69
N LEU A 76 9.57 6.20 -16.69
CA LEU A 76 9.36 5.89 -18.10
C LEU A 76 10.35 4.83 -18.59
N PHE A 77 11.64 5.06 -18.30
CA PHE A 77 12.70 4.14 -18.70
C PHE A 77 12.53 2.78 -18.03
N MET A 78 12.30 2.75 -16.71
CA MET A 78 12.07 1.55 -15.91
C MET A 78 10.90 0.72 -16.45
N LEU A 79 9.75 1.34 -16.72
CA LEU A 79 8.58 0.61 -17.25
C LEU A 79 8.88 -0.04 -18.62
N ARG A 80 9.55 0.70 -19.51
CA ARG A 80 9.85 0.24 -20.87
C ARG A 80 10.94 -0.84 -20.90
N ASP A 81 12.02 -0.61 -20.17
CA ASP A 81 13.22 -1.45 -20.17
C ASP A 81 12.99 -2.76 -19.40
N SER A 82 12.35 -2.68 -18.23
CA SER A 82 12.20 -3.85 -17.36
C SER A 82 11.14 -4.86 -17.83
N ARG A 83 10.23 -4.44 -18.72
CA ARG A 83 9.12 -5.24 -19.27
C ARG A 83 8.42 -6.06 -18.18
N PRO A 84 7.76 -5.40 -17.21
CA PRO A 84 7.11 -6.12 -16.12
C PRO A 84 5.85 -6.82 -16.63
N ASP A 85 5.57 -8.00 -16.08
CA ASP A 85 4.31 -8.72 -16.31
C ASP A 85 3.16 -8.07 -15.51
N LEU A 86 3.50 -7.37 -14.42
CA LEU A 86 2.55 -6.77 -13.48
C LEU A 86 3.17 -5.54 -12.82
N VAL A 87 2.36 -4.49 -12.62
CA VAL A 87 2.70 -3.36 -11.74
C VAL A 87 1.93 -3.47 -10.41
N LEU A 88 2.68 -3.56 -9.30
CA LEU A 88 2.15 -3.42 -7.95
C LEU A 88 2.31 -1.96 -7.50
N ALA A 89 1.20 -1.26 -7.32
CA ALA A 89 1.19 0.12 -6.86
C ALA A 89 0.74 0.25 -5.41
N LEU A 90 1.62 0.78 -4.59
CA LEU A 90 1.32 1.33 -3.27
C LEU A 90 0.87 2.80 -3.41
N PRO A 91 0.23 3.37 -2.38
CA PRO A 91 -0.19 4.77 -2.39
C PRO A 91 0.93 5.73 -2.83
N GLY A 92 0.59 6.68 -3.69
CA GLY A 92 1.50 7.66 -4.25
C GLY A 92 0.76 8.85 -4.87
N GLY A 93 1.52 9.81 -5.38
CA GLY A 93 0.99 11.02 -6.04
C GLY A 93 1.11 10.95 -7.56
N ASP A 94 1.11 12.11 -8.20
CA ASP A 94 1.02 12.28 -9.66
C ASP A 94 2.03 11.44 -10.46
N ASP A 95 3.29 11.37 -10.05
CA ASP A 95 4.31 10.58 -10.76
C ASP A 95 4.03 9.07 -10.69
N THR A 96 3.39 8.61 -9.61
CA THR A 96 2.90 7.22 -9.50
C THR A 96 1.69 7.03 -10.40
N GLU A 97 0.74 7.95 -10.40
CA GLU A 97 -0.45 7.85 -11.26
C GLU A 97 -0.10 7.87 -12.75
N GLU A 98 0.85 8.71 -13.17
CA GLU A 98 1.35 8.75 -14.53
C GLU A 98 1.97 7.40 -14.95
N LEU A 99 2.78 6.79 -14.07
CA LEU A 99 3.35 5.47 -14.31
C LEU A 99 2.24 4.41 -14.49
N LEU A 100 1.19 4.44 -13.67
CA LEU A 100 0.07 3.51 -13.76
C LEU A 100 -0.76 3.70 -15.02
N ALA A 101 -1.00 4.95 -15.42
CA ALA A 101 -1.69 5.27 -16.67
C ALA A 101 -0.94 4.70 -17.87
N ARG A 102 0.40 4.82 -17.87
CA ARG A 102 1.26 4.26 -18.94
C ARG A 102 1.30 2.74 -18.92
N ALA A 103 1.38 2.11 -17.75
CA ALA A 103 1.33 0.65 -17.64
C ALA A 103 0.03 0.10 -18.24
N ARG A 104 -1.12 0.70 -17.86
CA ARG A 104 -2.43 0.34 -18.42
C ARG A 104 -2.51 0.59 -19.93
N GLY A 105 -2.00 1.72 -20.40
CA GLY A 105 -1.95 2.05 -21.83
C GLY A 105 -1.12 1.07 -22.65
N SER A 106 -0.10 0.44 -22.04
CA SER A 106 0.72 -0.60 -22.64
C SER A 106 0.16 -2.02 -22.43
N GLY A 107 -1.05 -2.16 -21.89
CA GLY A 107 -1.67 -3.46 -21.62
C GLY A 107 -1.07 -4.23 -20.44
N ILE A 108 -0.24 -3.59 -19.61
CA ILE A 108 0.36 -4.21 -18.43
C ILE A 108 -0.66 -4.14 -17.27
N PRO A 109 -1.03 -5.28 -16.66
CA PRO A 109 -1.92 -5.32 -15.51
C PRO A 109 -1.38 -4.48 -14.34
N VAL A 110 -2.30 -3.82 -13.63
CA VAL A 110 -1.98 -2.98 -12.47
C VAL A 110 -2.81 -3.40 -11.26
N ILE A 111 -2.15 -3.72 -10.15
CA ILE A 111 -2.79 -3.98 -8.86
C ILE A 111 -2.46 -2.82 -7.92
N CYS A 112 -3.50 -2.17 -7.38
CA CYS A 112 -3.35 -1.11 -6.40
C CYS A 112 -3.58 -1.62 -4.98
N ALA A 113 -2.53 -1.70 -4.16
CA ALA A 113 -2.61 -2.05 -2.75
C ALA A 113 -3.04 -0.85 -1.89
N ARG A 114 -4.19 -0.25 -2.21
CA ARG A 114 -4.77 0.84 -1.41
C ARG A 114 -5.13 0.33 -0.01
N GLN A 115 -5.05 1.21 0.99
CA GLN A 115 -5.62 0.89 2.31
C GLN A 115 -7.11 0.59 2.14
N PRO A 116 -7.67 -0.41 2.86
CA PRO A 116 -9.10 -0.46 3.03
C PRO A 116 -9.52 0.88 3.65
N ARG A 117 -10.50 1.56 3.05
CA ARG A 117 -11.12 2.70 3.72
C ARG A 117 -11.61 2.19 5.07
N THR A 118 -11.09 2.72 6.16
CA THR A 118 -11.74 2.60 7.45
C THR A 118 -13.06 3.36 7.33
N THR A 119 -14.10 2.70 6.81
CA THR A 119 -15.47 3.17 7.02
C THR A 119 -15.66 3.20 8.52
N GLY A 120 -15.65 4.41 9.08
CA GLY A 120 -15.92 4.63 10.49
C GLY A 120 -17.18 3.88 10.86
N ALA A 121 -17.03 2.88 11.72
CA ALA A 121 -18.13 2.23 12.38
C ALA A 121 -18.77 3.28 13.29
N HIS A 122 -19.68 4.06 12.73
CA HIS A 122 -20.62 4.87 13.49
C HIS A 122 -21.53 3.87 14.21
N ARG A 123 -21.13 3.44 15.42
CA ARG A 123 -22.04 2.76 16.34
C ARG A 123 -23.12 3.77 16.73
N LEU A 124 -24.22 3.78 15.98
CA LEU A 124 -25.46 4.33 16.50
C LEU A 124 -25.90 3.41 17.63
N GLY A 125 -25.93 3.98 18.84
CA GLY A 125 -26.37 3.31 20.04
C GLY A 125 -27.80 2.81 19.88
N GLY A 126 -27.95 1.50 19.88
CA GLY A 126 -29.21 0.82 20.11
C GLY A 126 -29.03 -0.12 21.28
N GLN A 127 -29.42 0.31 22.48
CA GLN A 127 -29.83 -0.60 23.54
C GLN A 127 -31.13 -0.07 24.14
N ALA A 128 -32.22 -0.63 23.62
CA ALA A 128 -33.49 -0.70 24.30
C ALA A 128 -33.44 -1.85 25.33
N GLY A 129 -34.03 -1.60 26.50
CA GLY A 129 -34.78 -2.60 27.26
C GLY A 129 -33.98 -3.57 28.13
N GLN A 130 -33.91 -3.28 29.43
CA GLN A 130 -33.96 -4.32 30.45
C GLN A 130 -34.95 -3.89 31.55
N ASN A 131 -36.14 -4.50 31.52
CA ASN A 131 -37.03 -4.66 32.67
C ASN A 131 -36.34 -5.57 33.69
N SER A 132 -36.44 -5.26 34.99
CA SER A 132 -36.79 -6.21 36.07
C SER A 132 -36.79 -5.54 37.45
N THR A 133 -38.00 -5.33 37.96
CA THR A 133 -38.47 -5.63 39.33
C THR A 133 -37.46 -5.82 40.49
N HIS A 134 -37.56 -4.96 41.52
CA HIS A 134 -37.59 -5.30 42.96
C HIS A 134 -37.95 -4.02 43.73
N SER A 135 -39.18 -3.87 44.26
CA SER A 135 -39.58 -4.27 45.62
C SER A 135 -38.65 -3.74 46.73
N SER A 136 -39.00 -2.61 47.34
CA SER A 136 -39.23 -2.48 48.79
C SER A 136 -39.67 -1.06 49.17
N ARG A 137 -40.51 -1.00 50.20
CA ARG A 137 -41.34 0.11 50.67
C ARG A 137 -40.63 0.87 51.83
N PRO A 138 -41.27 1.81 52.55
CA PRO A 138 -40.91 3.24 52.60
C PRO A 138 -40.44 3.72 54.00
N LEU A 139 -40.02 4.98 54.15
CA LEU A 139 -40.10 5.81 55.38
C LEU A 139 -39.71 7.26 54.97
N ALA A 140 -40.66 8.21 54.97
CA ALA A 140 -41.03 9.11 56.07
C ALA A 140 -40.03 10.27 56.29
N GLN A 141 -40.55 11.51 56.12
CA GLN A 141 -40.36 12.78 56.88
C GLN A 141 -38.93 13.12 57.36
N GLU A 142 -38.39 14.34 57.21
CA GLU A 142 -38.70 15.60 57.92
C GLU A 142 -38.19 16.81 57.06
N HIS A 143 -38.93 17.90 56.83
CA HIS A 143 -39.15 19.12 57.64
C HIS A 143 -37.91 19.94 58.05
N HIS A 144 -37.93 21.20 57.55
CA HIS A 144 -37.26 22.45 57.99
C HIS A 144 -35.75 22.58 57.88
#